data_AF-A0A927UUE8-F1
#
_entry.id   AF-A0A927UUE8-F1
#
_cell.length_a   1.000
_cell.length_b   1.000
_cell.length_c   1.000
_cell.angle_alpha   90.00
_cell.angle_beta   90.00
_cell.angle_gamma   90.00
#
_symmetry.space_group_name_H-M   'P 1'
#
loop_
_entity.id
_entity.type
_entity.pdbx_description
1 polymer ?
#
loop_
_entity_poly.entity_id
_entity_poly.type
_entity_poly.pdbx_seq_one_letter_code
_entity_poly.pdbx_strand_id
1 'polypeptide(L)'
;MKCALILGITGLILGLLLGAADRILGSKDSEDENVVDIMSKLPGFNCGACGYAGCKELAKAVARGDDNISKCKVIKHSTEKNIQ
;
A
#
# COMPACT_ATOMS: atom_id res chain seq x y z
N MET A 1 10.17 -0.37 41.24
CA MET A 1 9.69 0.79 40.46
C MET A 1 10.54 1.16 39.24
N LYS A 2 11.87 0.95 39.25
CA LYS A 2 12.77 1.29 38.12
C LYS A 2 12.40 0.59 36.79
N CYS A 3 11.97 -0.67 36.83
CA CYS A 3 11.58 -1.42 35.64
C CYS A 3 10.35 -0.82 34.93
N ALA A 4 9.39 -0.30 35.69
CA ALA A 4 8.18 0.30 35.13
C ALA A 4 8.50 1.60 34.36
N LEU A 5 9.48 2.38 34.84
CA LEU A 5 9.93 3.59 34.17
C LEU A 5 10.63 3.28 32.84
N ILE A 6 11.49 2.27 32.81
CA ILE A 6 12.22 1.85 31.59
C ILE A 6 11.25 1.30 30.54
N LEU A 7 10.28 0.48 30.96
CA LEU A 7 9.26 -0.07 30.06
C LEU A 7 8.34 1.03 29.52
N GLY A 8 7.96 2.01 30.36
CA GLY A 8 7.14 3.16 29.94
C GLY A 8 7.83 4.03 28.89
N ILE A 9 9.11 4.34 29.09
CA ILE A 9 9.88 5.17 28.13
C ILE A 9 10.07 4.42 26.81
N THR A 10 10.44 3.14 26.87
CA THR A 10 10.65 2.33 25.65
C THR A 10 9.35 2.17 24.86
N GLY A 11 8.23 1.93 25.55
CA GLY A 11 6.91 1.85 24.93
C GLY A 11 6.47 3.16 24.28
N LEU A 12 6.75 4.31 24.90
CA LEU A 12 6.43 5.62 24.34
C LEU A 12 7.23 5.91 23.07
N ILE A 13 8.53 5.59 23.07
CA ILE A 13 9.41 5.76 21.91
C ILE A 13 8.91 4.87 20.76
N LEU A 14 8.68 3.58 21.01
CA LEU A 14 8.16 2.65 20.01
C LEU A 14 6.80 3.10 19.46
N GLY A 15 5.89 3.56 20.31
CA GLY A 15 4.58 4.06 19.91
C GLY A 15 4.66 5.31 19.02
N LEU A 16 5.56 6.25 19.33
CA LEU A 16 5.79 7.44 18.49
C LEU A 16 6.39 7.07 17.13
N LEU A 17 7.37 6.15 17.09
CA LEU A 17 7.94 5.69 15.83
C LEU A 17 6.90 5.00 14.96
N LEU A 18 6.07 4.12 15.54
CA LEU A 18 5.01 3.42 14.82
C LEU A 18 3.92 4.39 14.33
N GLY A 19 3.52 5.36 15.15
CA GLY A 19 2.54 6.38 14.75
C GLY A 19 3.04 7.31 13.64
N ALA A 20 4.34 7.65 13.65
CA ALA A 20 4.96 8.40 12.56
C ALA A 20 5.04 7.57 11.27
N ALA A 21 5.38 6.28 11.38
CA ALA A 21 5.39 5.36 10.25
C ALA A 21 3.98 5.20 9.64
N ASP A 22 2.94 5.11 10.47
CA ASP A 22 1.54 5.04 10.02
C ASP A 22 1.12 6.31 9.26
N ARG A 23 1.55 7.50 9.71
CA ARG A 23 1.29 8.75 8.98
C ARG A 23 2.02 8.82 7.63
N ILE A 24 3.21 8.23 7.53
CA ILE A 24 4.00 8.21 6.28
C ILE A 24 3.50 7.13 5.31
N LEU A 25 3.05 5.99 5.84
CA LEU A 25 2.61 4.83 5.04
C LEU A 25 1.10 4.88 4.71
N GLY A 26 0.27 5.43 5.60
CA GLY A 26 -1.20 5.46 5.50
C GLY A 26 -1.79 6.75 4.90
N SER A 27 -1.00 7.81 4.72
CA SER A 27 -1.50 9.09 4.15
C SER A 27 -1.84 9.05 2.66
N LYS A 28 -1.62 7.91 1.99
CA LYS A 28 -1.93 7.70 0.56
C LYS A 28 -3.06 6.68 0.34
N ASP A 29 -3.92 6.47 1.34
CA ASP A 29 -5.25 5.86 1.20
C ASP A 29 -6.30 6.95 0.92
N SER A 30 -6.11 7.76 -0.12
CA SER A 30 -7.29 8.33 -0.77
C SER A 30 -7.96 7.16 -1.49
N GLU A 31 -9.04 6.66 -0.91
CA GLU A 31 -9.93 5.68 -1.53
C GLU A 31 -10.67 6.38 -2.68
N ASP A 32 -9.91 6.77 -3.70
CA ASP A 32 -10.46 7.29 -4.94
C ASP A 32 -11.21 6.13 -5.59
N GLU A 33 -12.45 6.35 -6.02
CA GLU A 33 -13.33 5.35 -6.66
C GLU A 33 -12.61 4.55 -7.76
N ASN A 34 -11.66 5.20 -8.45
CA ASN A 34 -10.75 4.63 -9.43
C ASN A 34 -9.88 3.47 -8.91
N VAL A 35 -9.47 3.49 -7.64
CA VAL A 35 -8.65 2.44 -7.02
C VAL A 35 -9.43 1.14 -6.93
N VAL A 36 -10.71 1.19 -6.57
CA VAL A 36 -11.56 -0.01 -6.45
C VAL A 36 -11.74 -0.69 -7.80
N ASP A 37 -11.93 0.11 -8.86
CA ASP A 37 -12.02 -0.36 -10.23
C ASP A 37 -10.71 -1.00 -10.72
N ILE A 38 -9.57 -0.36 -10.45
CA ILE A 38 -8.26 -0.90 -10.81
C ILE A 38 -7.96 -2.17 -9.98
N MET A 39 -8.35 -2.20 -8.71
CA MET A 39 -8.11 -3.35 -7.84
C MET A 39 -8.93 -4.57 -8.26
N SER A 40 -10.17 -4.37 -8.74
CA SER A 40 -11.03 -5.44 -9.29
C SER A 40 -10.43 -6.07 -10.56
N LYS A 41 -9.57 -5.32 -11.25
CA LYS A 41 -8.85 -5.77 -12.46
C LYS A 41 -7.50 -6.43 -12.14
N LEU A 42 -6.99 -6.29 -10.91
CA LEU A 42 -5.75 -6.91 -10.46
C LEU A 42 -5.97 -8.34 -9.91
N PRO A 43 -4.98 -9.23 -10.02
CA PRO A 43 -5.11 -10.63 -9.59
C PRO A 43 -5.18 -10.82 -8.05
N GLY A 44 -4.95 -9.77 -7.25
CA GLY A 44 -5.08 -9.83 -5.78
C GLY A 44 -4.02 -10.66 -5.04
N PHE A 45 -3.04 -11.25 -5.75
CA PHE A 45 -2.04 -12.14 -5.16
C PHE A 45 -1.01 -11.46 -4.23
N ASN A 46 -0.88 -10.13 -4.29
CA ASN A 46 0.09 -9.36 -3.48
C ASN A 46 1.54 -9.91 -3.54
N CYS A 47 1.98 -10.40 -4.70
CA CYS A 47 3.28 -11.05 -4.87
C CYS A 47 4.49 -10.11 -4.88
N GLY A 48 4.29 -8.79 -4.88
CA GLY A 48 5.37 -7.79 -4.85
C GLY A 48 6.24 -7.69 -6.13
N ALA A 49 6.00 -8.51 -7.16
CA ALA A 49 6.83 -8.54 -8.37
C ALA A 49 6.85 -7.22 -9.18
N CYS A 50 5.90 -6.33 -8.91
CA CYS A 50 5.79 -5.00 -9.52
C CYS A 50 6.52 -3.89 -8.74
N GLY A 51 7.12 -4.19 -7.58
CA GLY A 51 7.82 -3.22 -6.72
C GLY A 51 6.93 -2.55 -5.65
N TYR A 52 5.65 -2.89 -5.59
CA TYR A 52 4.71 -2.40 -4.57
C TYR A 52 4.43 -3.45 -3.50
N ALA A 53 4.17 -3.01 -2.26
CA ALA A 53 3.88 -3.89 -1.13
C ALA A 53 2.62 -4.75 -1.33
N GLY A 54 1.69 -4.33 -2.20
CA GLY A 54 0.50 -5.08 -2.53
C GLY A 54 -0.21 -4.59 -3.80
N CYS A 55 -1.19 -5.35 -4.25
CA CYS A 55 -2.05 -5.01 -5.39
C CYS A 55 -2.84 -3.71 -5.13
N LYS A 56 -3.29 -3.46 -3.89
CA LYS A 56 -3.95 -2.20 -3.51
C LYS A 56 -3.00 -1.01 -3.69
N GLU A 57 -1.73 -1.17 -3.32
CA GLU A 57 -0.71 -0.12 -3.44
C GLU A 57 -0.36 0.19 -4.90
N LEU A 58 -0.24 -0.85 -5.73
CA LEU A 58 -0.12 -0.65 -7.18
C LEU A 58 -1.38 0.05 -7.73
N ALA A 59 -2.58 -0.38 -7.36
CA ALA A 59 -3.83 0.22 -7.83
C ALA A 59 -3.92 1.72 -7.48
N LYS A 60 -3.53 2.08 -6.25
CA LYS A 60 -3.43 3.47 -5.80
C LYS A 60 -2.39 4.27 -6.56
N ALA A 61 -1.21 3.69 -6.82
CA ALA A 61 -0.17 4.36 -7.61
C ALA A 61 -0.63 4.61 -9.04
N VAL A 62 -1.34 3.65 -9.64
CA VAL A 62 -1.95 3.80 -10.96
C VAL A 62 -3.05 4.86 -10.96
N ALA A 63 -3.92 4.88 -9.94
CA ALA A 63 -4.96 5.90 -9.82
C ALA A 63 -4.41 7.33 -9.67
N ARG A 64 -3.23 7.47 -9.04
CA ARG A 64 -2.53 8.76 -8.92
C ARG A 64 -1.72 9.16 -10.15
N GLY A 65 -1.62 8.28 -11.15
CA GLY A 65 -0.77 8.49 -12.32
C GLY A 65 0.73 8.36 -12.03
N ASP A 66 1.11 7.82 -10.87
CA ASP A 66 2.52 7.56 -10.53
C ASP A 66 3.10 6.40 -11.38
N ASP A 67 2.26 5.46 -11.83
CA ASP A 67 2.66 4.27 -12.58
C ASP A 67 1.51 3.67 -13.41
N ASN A 68 1.78 2.63 -14.21
CA ASN A 68 0.78 1.95 -15.05
C ASN A 68 0.49 0.50 -14.56
N ILE A 69 -0.73 0.02 -14.77
CA ILE A 69 -1.16 -1.33 -14.37
C ILE A 69 -0.33 -2.45 -15.03
N SER A 70 0.27 -2.20 -16.20
CA SER A 70 1.20 -3.12 -16.88
C SER A 70 2.45 -3.47 -16.06
N LYS A 71 2.76 -2.74 -14.97
CA LYS A 71 3.80 -3.18 -14.03
C LYS A 71 3.47 -4.51 -13.35
N CYS A 72 2.20 -4.88 -13.25
CA CYS A 72 1.78 -6.17 -12.71
C CYS A 72 2.11 -7.29 -13.70
N LYS A 73 3.24 -7.99 -13.54
CA LYS A 73 3.63 -9.10 -14.43
C LYS A 73 2.67 -10.31 -14.43
N VAL A 74 1.77 -10.36 -13.44
CA VAL A 74 0.84 -11.47 -13.20
C VAL A 74 -0.58 -11.12 -13.66
N ILE A 75 -0.82 -9.89 -14.15
CA ILE A 75 -2.12 -9.49 -14.68
C ILE A 75 -2.48 -10.34 -15.91
N LYS A 76 -3.76 -10.69 -16.06
CA LYS A 76 -4.23 -11.39 -17.25
C LYS A 76 -4.15 -10.45 -18.45
N HIS A 77 -3.59 -10.95 -19.55
CA HIS A 77 -3.45 -10.21 -20.82
C HIS A 77 -4.78 -9.66 -21.38
N SER A 78 -5.91 -10.25 -20.96
CA SER A 78 -7.27 -9.80 -21.30
C SER A 78 -7.67 -8.49 -20.59
N THR A 79 -7.12 -8.25 -19.40
CA THR A 79 -7.47 -7.09 -18.57
C THR A 79 -6.68 -5.84 -18.96
N GLU A 80 -5.45 -5.99 -19.47
CA GLU A 80 -4.62 -4.87 -19.96
C GLU A 80 -5.30 -4.06 -21.07
N LYS A 81 -6.08 -4.71 -21.96
CA LYS A 81 -6.76 -4.02 -23.08
C LYS A 81 -7.99 -3.20 -22.68
N ASN A 82 -8.43 -3.28 -21.42
CA ASN A 82 -9.65 -2.62 -20.91
C ASN A 82 -9.33 -1.49 -19.92
N ILE A 83 -8.07 -1.06 -19.87
CA ILE A 83 -7.56 0.02 -19.03
C ILE A 83 -6.61 0.83 -19.92
N GLN A 84 -7.18 1.47 -20.93
CA GLN A 84 -6.49 2.40 -21.81
C GLN A 84 -7.30 3.68 -21.85
#